data_AF-A0A7V2AMK3-F1
#
_entry.id   AF-A0A7V2AMK3-F1
#
_cell.length_a   1.000
_cell.length_b   1.000
_cell.length_c   1.000
_cell.angle_alpha   90.00
_cell.angle_beta   90.00
_cell.angle_gamma   90.00
#
_symmetry.space_group_name_H-M   'P 1'
#
loop_
_entity.id
_entity.type
_entity.pdbx_description
1 polymer ?
#
loop_
_entity_poly.entity_id
_entity_poly.type
_entity_poly.pdbx_seq_one_letter_code
_entity_poly.pdbx_strand_id
1 'polypeptide(L)' 'EKLSGFLVDDLIGQQEIVIKSIGKLLLGIRNIAGATILGDGNVALILDVNSLA' A
#
# COMPACT_ATOMS: atom_id res chain seq x y z
N GLU A 1 18.27 6.64 14.89
CA GLU A 1 17.34 6.25 13.80
C GLU A 1 16.93 4.80 14.02
N LYS A 2 15.64 4.47 13.84
CA LYS A 2 15.12 3.10 14.04
C LYS A 2 14.93 2.48 12.66
N LEU A 3 15.61 1.37 12.40
CA LEU A 3 15.45 0.60 11.18
C LEU A 3 14.35 -0.44 11.38
N SER A 4 13.44 -0.52 10.42
CA SER A 4 12.35 -1.51 10.37
C SER A 4 12.40 -2.25 9.05
N GLY A 5 12.04 -3.53 9.04
CA GLY A 5 11.95 -4.37 7.85
C GLY A 5 10.61 -5.08 7.77
N PHE A 6 10.15 -5.36 6.56
CA PHE A 6 8.92 -6.12 6.30
C PHE A 6 9.29 -7.49 5.74
N LEU A 7 8.78 -8.55 6.38
CA LEU A 7 8.80 -9.89 5.80
C LEU A 7 7.66 -9.99 4.80
N VAL A 8 7.97 -10.43 3.58
CA VAL A 8 7.01 -10.62 2.50
C VAL A 8 7.16 -12.01 1.91
N ASP A 9 6.09 -12.53 1.33
CA ASP A 9 6.12 -13.82 0.64
C ASP A 9 6.95 -13.72 -0.65
N ASP A 10 6.66 -12.70 -1.47
CA ASP A 10 7.31 -12.51 -2.78
C ASP A 10 7.61 -11.04 -3.08
N LEU A 11 8.69 -10.82 -3.85
CA LEU A 11 9.03 -9.52 -4.42
C LEU A 11 8.67 -9.51 -5.91
N ILE A 12 7.63 -8.76 -6.27
CA ILE A 12 7.18 -8.64 -7.67
C ILE A 12 8.05 -7.66 -8.47
N GLY A 13 8.54 -6.59 -7.84
CA GLY A 13 9.43 -5.60 -8.45
C GLY A 13 9.02 -4.15 -8.15
N GLN A 14 9.61 -3.21 -8.89
CA GLN A 14 9.27 -1.79 -8.82
C GLN A 14 8.38 -1.40 -10.02
N GLN A 15 7.31 -0.66 -9.74
CA GLN A 15 6.41 -0.15 -10.76
C GLN A 15 5.95 1.28 -10.40
N GLU A 16 5.73 2.11 -11.42
CA GLU A 16 5.06 3.39 -11.24
C GLU A 16 3.54 3.15 -11.14
N ILE A 17 2.92 3.76 -10.13
CA ILE A 17 1.49 3.60 -9.88
C ILE A 17 0.80 4.94 -9.65
N VAL A 18 -0.51 4.98 -9.90
CA VAL A 18 -1.36 6.09 -9.50
C VAL A 18 -2.09 5.73 -8.22
N ILE A 19 -1.87 6.51 -7.16
CA ILE A 19 -2.58 6.36 -5.89
C ILE A 19 -3.99 6.91 -6.05
N LYS A 20 -5.00 6.08 -5.76
CA LYS A 20 -6.40 6.47 -5.69
C LYS A 20 -6.85 6.46 -4.23
N SER A 21 -7.69 7.44 -3.87
CA SER A 21 -8.37 7.43 -2.57
C SER A 21 -9.29 6.22 -2.48
N ILE A 22 -9.30 5.55 -1.32
CA ILE A 22 -10.06 4.30 -1.12
C ILE A 22 -11.55 4.56 -0.80
N GLY A 23 -12.00 5.81 -0.96
CA GLY A 23 -13.40 6.17 -0.74
C GLY A 23 -13.84 6.00 0.72
N LYS A 24 -15.11 6.31 0.97
CA LYS A 24 -15.62 6.40 2.35
C LYS A 24 -15.70 5.06 3.09
N LEU A 25 -15.78 3.95 2.35
CA LEU A 25 -15.97 2.62 2.92
C LEU A 25 -14.72 2.10 3.65
N LEU A 26 -13.53 2.50 3.19
CA LEU A 26 -12.25 2.06 3.74
C LEU A 26 -11.53 3.19 4.52
N LEU A 27 -12.24 4.31 4.77
CA LEU A 27 -11.84 5.30 5.77
C LEU A 27 -11.76 4.60 7.14
N GLY A 28 -10.54 4.48 7.68
CA GLY A 28 -10.30 3.89 8.99
C GLY A 28 -9.48 2.60 8.98
N ILE A 29 -9.12 2.06 7.81
CA ILE A 29 -8.09 1.03 7.76
C ILE A 29 -6.75 1.66 8.14
N ARG A 30 -6.26 1.30 9.32
CA ARG A 30 -4.97 1.77 9.82
C ARG A 30 -3.87 1.35 8.85
N ASN A 31 -2.88 2.21 8.71
CA ASN A 31 -1.64 1.94 8.00
C ASN A 31 -1.74 1.80 6.48
N ILE A 32 -2.82 2.31 5.88
CA ILE A 32 -3.04 2.33 4.44
C ILE A 32 -3.16 3.78 3.96
N ALA A 33 -2.29 4.17 3.03
CA ALA A 33 -2.27 5.50 2.41
C ALA A 33 -3.28 5.60 1.25
N GLY A 34 -3.57 4.49 0.57
CA GLY A 34 -4.40 4.47 -0.62
C GLY A 34 -4.49 3.10 -1.28
N ALA A 35 -5.10 3.04 -2.46
CA ALA A 35 -5.10 1.85 -3.29
C ALA A 35 -4.85 2.22 -4.76
N THR A 36 -4.47 1.24 -5.56
CA THR A 36 -4.39 1.34 -7.02
C THR A 36 -5.00 0.11 -7.68
N ILE A 37 -5.28 0.22 -8.97
CA ILE A 37 -5.70 -0.91 -9.81
C ILE A 37 -4.50 -1.23 -10.69
N LEU A 38 -4.02 -2.47 -10.59
CA LEU A 38 -2.91 -3.00 -11.37
C LEU A 38 -3.33 -3.24 -12.83
N GLY A 39 -2.36 -3.44 -13.73
CA GLY A 39 -2.63 -3.69 -15.15
C GLY A 39 -3.42 -4.98 -15.44
N ASP A 40 -3.41 -5.92 -14.49
CA ASP A 40 -4.19 -7.16 -14.53
C ASP A 40 -5.60 -7.01 -13.92
N GLY A 41 -5.95 -5.82 -13.44
CA GLY A 41 -7.23 -5.51 -12.82
C GLY A 41 -7.31 -5.77 -11.31
N ASN A 42 -6.26 -6.33 -10.69
CA ASN A 42 -6.23 -6.54 -9.25
C ASN A 42 -6.09 -5.21 -8.49
N VAL A 43 -6.65 -5.16 -7.28
CA VAL A 43 -6.51 -4.00 -6.39
C VAL A 43 -5.29 -4.20 -5.49
N ALA A 44 -4.36 -3.25 -5.53
CA ALA A 44 -3.22 -3.21 -4.62
C ALA A 44 -3.38 -2.09 -3.59
N LEU A 45 -3.21 -2.43 -2.31
CA LEU A 45 -3.19 -1.45 -1.22
C LEU A 45 -1.79 -0.86 -1.06
N ILE A 46 -1.73 0.42 -0.69
CA ILE A 46 -0.48 1.15 -0.48
C ILE A 46 -0.32 1.38 1.02
N LEU A 47 0.74 0.83 1.60
CA LEU A 47 1.05 0.97 3.02
C LEU A 47 1.54 2.38 3.34
N ASP A 48 1.07 2.95 4.44
CA ASP A 48 1.65 4.15 5.04
C ASP A 48 2.77 3.73 6.01
N VAL A 49 4.02 3.78 5.54
CA VAL A 49 5.19 3.38 6.33
C VAL A 49 5.44 4.27 7.55
N ASN A 50 5.01 5.54 7.52
CA ASN A 50 5.21 6.45 8.65
C ASN A 50 4.27 6.13 9.81
N SER A 51 3.08 5.60 9.50
CA SER A 51 2.11 5.16 10.50
C SER A 51 2.46 3.82 11.17
N LEU A 52 3.42 3.07 10.60
CA LEU A 52 3.80 1.72 11.04
C LEU A 52 4.97 1.69 12.05
N ALA A 53 5.74 2.77 12.21
CA ALA A 53 7.07 2.76 12.85
C ALA A 53 7.17 3.52 14.17
#